data_AF-A0AAW0GPQ1-F1
#
_entry.id   AF-A0AAW0GPQ1-F1
#
_cell.length_a   1.000
_cell.length_b   1.000
_cell.length_c   1.000
_cell.angle_alpha   90.00
_cell.angle_beta   90.00
_cell.angle_gamma   90.00
#
_symmetry.space_group_name_H-M   'P 1'
#
loop_
_entity.id
_entity.type
_entity.pdbx_description
1 polymer ?
#
loop_
_entity_poly.entity_id
_entity_poly.type
_entity_poly.pdbx_seq_one_letter_code
_entity_poly.pdbx_strand_id
1 'polypeptide(L)'
;MQICVARMLQESGIFFCLLALMGIGFLQGLYALDAADGQTREAYEVVNVLVQALLQAPDYETFKPSPAGLVLYYLWNVTTVVVLLNVLISLFSSAYDDVVQDAAGEYLAYFADKAVGMIRAPDEFLYPAPLNLVEIVLIAPWEFVLSSKAYAKLNKYVMSVLFFIPLAIIAVYEAELDPAKNKWMKNWLSQADEGLEDMPEFQDPEVDGEDAAAGLRISKVPFKELISVFPDVTHSSENIIVKELTDLKNEIRELKRLLADRA
;
A
#
# COMPACT_ATOMS: atom_id res chain seq x y z
N MET A 1 -8.43 -3.22 -0.09
CA MET A 1 -8.77 -2.25 0.97
C MET A 1 -9.58 -1.06 0.47
N GLN A 2 -9.12 -0.28 -0.52
CA GLN A 2 -9.91 0.86 -1.06
C GLN A 2 -11.26 0.43 -1.68
N ILE A 3 -11.29 -0.73 -2.35
CA ILE A 3 -12.53 -1.32 -2.90
C ILE A 3 -13.54 -1.62 -1.79
N CYS A 4 -13.05 -2.19 -0.66
CA CYS A 4 -13.87 -2.49 0.51
C CYS A 4 -14.50 -1.21 1.10
N VAL A 5 -13.71 -0.13 1.22
CA VAL A 5 -14.23 1.16 1.73
C VAL A 5 -15.30 1.74 0.81
N ALA A 6 -15.09 1.69 -0.51
CA ALA A 6 -16.08 2.18 -1.47
C ALA A 6 -17.40 1.38 -1.37
N ARG A 7 -17.31 0.06 -1.21
CA ARG A 7 -18.46 -0.82 -1.07
C ARG A 7 -19.22 -0.59 0.26
N MET A 8 -18.49 -0.49 1.37
CA MET A 8 -19.05 -0.13 2.68
C MET A 8 -19.75 1.24 2.65
N LEU A 9 -19.17 2.24 1.97
CA LEU A 9 -19.80 3.56 1.79
C LEU A 9 -21.07 3.48 0.92
N GLN A 10 -21.09 2.61 -0.09
CA GLN A 10 -22.27 2.40 -0.92
C GLN A 10 -23.41 1.77 -0.13
N GLU A 11 -23.11 0.76 0.71
CA GLU A 11 -24.12 0.07 1.52
C GLU A 11 -24.63 0.93 2.69
N SER A 12 -23.76 1.75 3.28
CA SER A 12 -24.13 2.75 4.29
C SER A 12 -24.75 4.04 3.71
N GLY A 13 -24.89 4.17 2.38
CA GLY A 13 -25.41 5.38 1.73
C GLY A 13 -26.83 5.76 2.18
N ILE A 14 -27.70 4.77 2.41
CA ILE A 14 -29.06 5.00 2.94
C ILE A 14 -29.02 5.64 4.32
N PHE A 15 -28.05 5.25 5.14
CA PHE A 15 -27.87 5.80 6.47
C PHE A 15 -27.40 7.26 6.44
N PHE A 16 -26.51 7.63 5.52
CA PHE A 16 -26.13 9.04 5.32
C PHE A 16 -27.32 9.91 4.89
N CYS A 17 -28.24 9.36 4.10
CA CYS A 17 -29.49 10.04 3.75
C CYS A 17 -30.38 10.26 4.98
N LEU A 18 -30.52 9.25 5.85
CA LEU A 18 -31.25 9.37 7.12
C LEU A 18 -30.61 10.43 8.04
N LEU A 19 -29.28 10.41 8.18
CA LEU A 19 -28.53 11.41 8.96
C LEU A 19 -28.78 12.82 8.42
N ALA A 20 -28.73 13.02 7.11
CA ALA A 20 -28.99 14.32 6.48
C ALA A 20 -30.44 14.78 6.69
N LEU A 21 -31.43 13.91 6.46
CA LEU A 21 -32.85 14.22 6.69
C LEU A 21 -33.12 14.61 8.15
N MET A 22 -32.55 13.87 9.09
CA MET A 22 -32.70 14.18 10.50
C MET A 22 -31.97 15.47 10.89
N GLY A 23 -30.75 15.68 10.37
CA GLY A 23 -30.02 16.93 10.55
C GLY A 23 -30.80 18.15 10.06
N ILE A 24 -31.47 18.06 8.91
CA ILE A 24 -32.36 19.11 8.40
C ILE A 24 -33.55 19.33 9.35
N GLY A 25 -34.15 18.27 9.89
CA GLY A 25 -35.27 18.37 10.84
C GLY A 25 -34.88 19.09 12.14
N PHE A 26 -33.75 18.73 12.73
CA PHE A 26 -33.23 19.40 13.93
C PHE A 26 -32.76 20.82 13.66
N LEU A 27 -32.15 21.08 12.49
CA LEU A 27 -31.82 22.42 12.03
C LEU A 27 -33.06 23.32 11.96
N GLN A 28 -34.13 22.83 11.31
CA GLN A 28 -35.39 23.57 11.22
C GLN A 28 -36.02 23.81 12.60
N GLY A 29 -35.98 22.81 13.48
CA GLY A 29 -36.49 22.94 14.85
C GLY A 29 -35.74 23.98 15.69
N LEU A 30 -34.41 23.96 15.67
CA LEU A 30 -33.57 24.92 16.40
C LEU A 30 -33.69 26.33 15.81
N TYR A 31 -33.69 26.45 14.48
CA TYR A 31 -33.89 27.74 13.81
C TYR A 31 -35.26 28.36 14.12
N ALA A 32 -36.32 27.55 14.16
CA ALA A 32 -37.66 28.02 14.51
C ALA A 32 -37.77 28.45 15.98
N LEU A 33 -37.08 27.76 16.90
CA LEU A 33 -37.03 28.13 18.32
C LEU A 33 -36.25 29.43 18.54
N ASP A 34 -35.08 29.57 17.93
CA ASP A 34 -34.29 30.82 18.00
C ASP A 34 -35.11 32.02 17.47
N ALA A 35 -35.83 31.83 16.36
CA ALA A 35 -36.73 32.85 15.81
C ALA A 35 -37.91 33.19 16.74
N ALA A 36 -38.46 32.21 17.48
CA ALA A 36 -39.54 32.42 18.44
C ALA A 36 -39.07 33.14 19.71
N ASP A 37 -37.83 32.90 20.14
CA ASP A 37 -37.20 33.54 21.31
C ASP A 37 -36.63 34.94 20.98
N GLY A 38 -36.82 35.42 19.75
CA GLY A 38 -36.36 36.74 19.29
C GLY A 38 -34.85 36.83 19.02
N GLN A 39 -34.15 35.69 19.02
CA GLN A 39 -32.74 35.59 18.65
C GLN A 39 -32.64 35.39 17.13
N THR A 40 -32.22 36.41 16.40
CA THR A 40 -32.03 36.30 14.94
C THR A 40 -30.64 35.81 14.63
N ARG A 41 -30.42 34.52 14.82
CA ARG A 41 -29.17 33.85 14.50
C ARG A 41 -29.17 33.42 13.03
N GLU A 42 -28.05 33.64 12.33
CA GLU A 42 -27.95 33.21 10.93
C GLU A 42 -27.91 31.68 10.83
N ALA A 43 -28.56 31.13 9.79
CA ALA A 43 -28.69 29.67 9.63
C ALA A 43 -27.34 28.93 9.60
N TYR A 44 -26.27 29.60 9.15
CA TYR A 44 -24.93 29.00 9.10
C TYR A 44 -24.36 28.70 10.49
N GLU A 45 -24.71 29.47 11.52
CA GLU A 45 -24.23 29.27 12.89
C GLU A 45 -24.87 28.02 13.50
N VAL A 46 -26.17 27.84 13.28
CA VAL A 46 -26.90 26.65 13.74
C VAL A 46 -26.37 25.40 13.05
N VAL A 47 -26.09 25.46 11.74
CA VAL A 47 -25.43 24.36 11.01
C VAL A 47 -24.07 24.04 11.62
N ASN A 48 -23.25 25.05 11.90
CA ASN A 48 -21.91 24.85 12.45
C ASN A 48 -21.96 24.11 13.81
N VAL A 49 -22.85 24.55 14.71
CA VAL A 49 -23.01 23.93 16.05
C VAL A 49 -23.59 22.52 15.97
N LEU A 50 -24.47 22.22 15.00
CA LEU A 50 -24.95 20.86 14.73
C LEU A 50 -23.85 19.94 14.22
N VAL A 51 -22.99 20.43 13.32
CA VAL A 51 -21.83 19.69 12.80
C VAL A 51 -20.80 19.46 13.91
N GLN A 52 -20.52 20.45 14.75
CA GLN A 52 -19.64 20.30 15.91
C GLN A 52 -20.14 19.21 16.89
N ALA A 53 -21.45 19.19 17.17
CA ALA A 53 -22.07 18.13 17.97
C ALA A 53 -21.91 16.74 17.31
N LEU A 54 -22.10 16.64 15.99
CA LEU A 54 -21.88 15.39 15.26
C LEU A 54 -20.43 14.89 15.38
N LEU A 55 -19.46 15.81 15.40
CA LEU A 55 -18.03 15.55 15.56
C LEU A 55 -17.59 15.32 17.03
N GLN A 56 -18.52 15.09 17.96
CA GLN A 56 -18.24 14.90 19.39
C GLN A 56 -17.66 16.13 20.11
N ALA A 57 -17.88 17.33 19.57
CA ALA A 57 -17.48 18.59 20.19
C ALA A 57 -18.69 19.53 20.39
N PRO A 58 -19.74 19.14 21.13
CA PRO A 58 -20.93 19.97 21.28
C PRO A 58 -20.67 21.22 22.13
N ASP A 59 -21.16 22.36 21.64
CA ASP A 59 -21.18 23.62 22.39
C ASP A 59 -22.57 23.88 22.99
N TYR A 60 -22.70 23.62 24.29
CA TYR A 60 -23.94 23.82 25.02
C TYR A 60 -24.20 25.28 25.40
N GLU A 61 -23.18 26.14 25.40
CA GLU A 61 -23.32 27.56 25.78
C GLU A 61 -24.24 28.31 24.82
N THR A 62 -24.18 27.96 23.54
CA THR A 62 -24.93 28.62 22.46
C THR A 62 -26.45 28.59 22.65
N PHE A 63 -27.00 27.53 23.26
CA PHE A 63 -28.44 27.37 23.48
C PHE A 63 -28.90 27.56 24.93
N LYS A 64 -28.02 27.92 25.86
CA LYS A 64 -28.38 28.19 27.28
C LYS A 64 -29.51 29.20 27.51
N PRO A 65 -29.65 30.28 26.72
CA PRO A 65 -30.70 31.28 26.95
C PRO A 65 -32.12 30.74 26.78
N SER A 66 -32.30 29.67 26.00
CA SER A 66 -33.59 29.04 25.71
C SER A 66 -33.67 27.64 26.32
N PRO A 67 -34.50 27.42 27.36
CA PRO A 67 -34.69 26.09 27.92
C PRO A 67 -35.18 25.06 26.88
N ALA A 68 -36.03 25.50 25.94
CA ALA A 68 -36.57 24.63 24.88
C ALA A 68 -35.50 24.29 23.82
N GLY A 69 -34.70 25.27 23.39
CA GLY A 69 -33.58 25.05 22.46
C GLY A 69 -32.52 24.10 23.03
N LEU A 70 -32.20 24.26 24.31
CA LEU A 70 -31.23 23.41 25.02
C LEU A 70 -31.70 21.96 25.15
N VAL A 71 -32.99 21.71 25.42
CA VAL A 71 -33.56 20.36 25.43
C VAL A 71 -33.51 19.74 24.03
N LEU A 72 -33.88 20.48 22.99
CA LEU A 72 -33.83 19.99 21.61
C LEU A 72 -32.39 19.66 21.18
N TYR A 73 -31.42 20.47 21.61
CA TYR A 73 -30.00 20.23 21.35
C TYR A 73 -29.44 19.02 22.10
N TYR A 74 -29.91 18.74 23.33
CA TYR A 74 -29.59 17.48 24.01
C TYR A 74 -30.18 16.27 23.28
N LEU A 75 -31.41 16.37 22.77
CA LEU A 75 -32.01 15.30 21.97
C LEU A 75 -31.20 15.06 20.68
N TRP A 76 -30.76 16.12 20.00
CA TRP A 76 -29.85 16.00 18.85
C TRP A 76 -28.57 15.23 19.20
N ASN A 77 -27.93 15.57 20.32
CA ASN A 77 -26.71 14.90 20.78
C ASN A 77 -26.97 13.43 21.13
N VAL A 78 -28.03 13.11 21.87
CA VAL A 78 -28.36 11.71 22.19
C VAL A 78 -28.64 10.92 20.91
N THR A 79 -29.45 11.47 20.00
CA THR A 79 -29.79 10.78 18.76
C THR A 79 -28.57 10.58 17.85
N THR A 80 -27.70 11.57 17.70
CA THR A 80 -26.50 11.44 16.86
C THR A 80 -25.44 10.54 17.49
N VAL A 81 -25.06 10.82 18.73
CA VAL A 81 -23.95 10.12 19.40
C VAL A 81 -24.34 8.70 19.83
N VAL A 82 -25.53 8.52 20.41
CA VAL A 82 -25.92 7.23 20.99
C VAL A 82 -26.59 6.34 19.96
N VAL A 83 -27.46 6.88 19.11
CA VAL A 83 -28.23 6.05 18.16
C VAL A 83 -27.48 5.94 16.84
N LEU A 84 -27.25 7.07 16.16
CA LEU A 84 -26.72 7.06 14.80
C LEU A 84 -25.30 6.50 14.73
N LEU A 85 -24.35 6.99 15.53
CA LEU A 85 -22.97 6.50 15.45
C LEU A 85 -22.85 5.00 15.74
N ASN A 86 -23.56 4.49 16.75
CA ASN A 86 -23.54 3.07 17.06
C ASN A 86 -24.17 2.20 15.96
N VAL A 87 -25.28 2.67 15.36
CA VAL A 87 -25.89 1.98 14.21
C VAL A 87 -24.96 2.03 12.99
N LEU A 88 -24.30 3.16 12.74
CA LEU A 88 -23.34 3.30 11.63
C LEU A 88 -22.17 2.34 11.78
N ILE A 89 -21.59 2.24 12.98
CA ILE A 89 -20.49 1.31 13.27
C ILE A 89 -20.95 -0.14 13.07
N SER A 90 -22.14 -0.49 13.54
CA SER A 90 -22.71 -1.83 13.37
C SER A 90 -22.89 -2.20 11.90
N LEU A 91 -23.46 -1.28 11.10
CA LEU A 91 -23.64 -1.49 9.66
C LEU A 91 -22.30 -1.58 8.92
N PHE A 92 -21.31 -0.75 9.28
CA PHE A 92 -19.98 -0.85 8.68
C PHE A 92 -19.27 -2.15 9.02
N SER A 93 -19.43 -2.66 10.25
CA SER A 93 -18.87 -3.96 10.63
C SER A 93 -19.51 -5.10 9.82
N SER A 94 -20.83 -5.09 9.69
CA SER A 94 -21.56 -6.10 8.90
C SER A 94 -21.15 -6.07 7.42
N ALA A 95 -21.15 -4.88 6.81
CA ALA A 95 -20.74 -4.71 5.42
C ALA A 95 -19.26 -5.06 5.21
N TYR A 96 -18.41 -4.87 6.23
CA TYR A 96 -17.02 -5.30 6.18
C TYR A 96 -16.89 -6.80 6.11
N ASP A 97 -17.60 -7.53 6.98
CA ASP A 97 -17.54 -8.99 7.01
C ASP A 97 -18.03 -9.61 5.69
N ASP A 98 -19.06 -9.03 5.08
CA ASP A 98 -19.60 -9.48 3.79
C ASP A 98 -18.61 -9.24 2.64
N VAL A 99 -17.86 -8.13 2.65
CA VAL A 99 -16.98 -7.73 1.52
C VAL A 99 -15.57 -8.29 1.66
N VAL A 100 -15.07 -8.51 2.88
CA VAL A 100 -13.68 -8.93 3.09
C VAL A 100 -13.39 -10.31 2.51
N GLN A 101 -14.38 -11.19 2.45
CA GLN A 101 -14.23 -12.54 1.90
C GLN A 101 -13.92 -12.51 0.39
N ASP A 102 -14.57 -11.63 -0.36
CA ASP A 102 -14.41 -11.51 -1.82
C ASP A 102 -13.35 -10.48 -2.23
N ALA A 103 -12.88 -9.65 -1.29
CA ALA A 103 -11.98 -8.53 -1.56
C ALA A 103 -10.68 -8.94 -2.27
N ALA A 104 -10.15 -10.14 -2.00
CA ALA A 104 -8.94 -10.64 -2.66
C ALA A 104 -9.20 -10.93 -4.15
N GLY A 105 -10.32 -11.56 -4.46
CA GLY A 105 -10.73 -11.86 -5.85
C GLY A 105 -11.02 -10.60 -6.64
N GLU A 106 -11.76 -9.64 -6.05
CA GLU A 106 -12.03 -8.35 -6.68
C GLU A 106 -10.74 -7.55 -6.93
N TYR A 107 -9.81 -7.56 -5.98
CA TYR A 107 -8.51 -6.90 -6.14
C TYR A 107 -7.71 -7.49 -7.31
N LEU A 108 -7.61 -8.81 -7.40
CA LEU A 108 -6.89 -9.48 -8.48
C LEU A 108 -7.53 -9.20 -9.85
N ALA A 109 -8.87 -9.22 -9.94
CA ALA A 109 -9.59 -8.89 -11.16
C ALA A 109 -9.36 -7.42 -11.57
N TYR A 110 -9.47 -6.48 -10.62
CA TYR A 110 -9.19 -5.07 -10.86
C TYR A 110 -7.74 -4.84 -11.29
N PHE A 111 -6.78 -5.52 -10.65
CA PHE A 111 -5.36 -5.42 -10.99
C PHE A 111 -5.09 -5.98 -12.40
N ALA A 112 -5.68 -7.12 -12.74
CA ALA A 112 -5.56 -7.71 -14.08
C ALA A 112 -6.15 -6.77 -15.15
N ASP A 113 -7.34 -6.21 -14.93
CA ASP A 113 -7.93 -5.22 -15.84
C ASP A 113 -7.04 -3.99 -15.98
N LYS A 114 -6.47 -3.49 -14.88
CA LYS A 114 -5.53 -2.37 -14.92
C LYS A 114 -4.26 -2.70 -15.69
N ALA A 115 -3.70 -3.89 -15.52
CA ALA A 115 -2.53 -4.36 -16.24
C ALA A 115 -2.82 -4.44 -17.76
N VAL A 116 -3.95 -5.02 -18.15
CA VAL A 116 -4.39 -5.08 -19.55
C VAL A 116 -4.61 -3.67 -20.11
N GLY A 117 -5.22 -2.77 -19.34
CA GLY A 117 -5.41 -1.37 -19.71
C GLY A 117 -4.09 -0.63 -19.95
N MET A 118 -3.05 -0.93 -19.17
CA MET A 118 -1.71 -0.34 -19.34
C MET A 118 -0.96 -0.88 -20.56
N ILE A 119 -1.22 -2.13 -20.97
CA ILE A 119 -0.62 -2.72 -22.19
C ILE A 119 -1.17 -2.07 -23.46
N ARG A 120 -2.33 -1.40 -23.39
CA ARG A 120 -3.04 -0.89 -24.56
C ARG A 120 -2.58 0.48 -25.07
N ALA A 121 -1.51 1.08 -24.55
CA ALA A 121 -0.95 2.29 -25.15
C ALA A 121 -0.06 1.90 -26.35
N PRO A 122 -0.50 2.09 -27.61
CA PRO A 122 0.26 1.72 -28.80
C PRO A 122 1.27 2.82 -29.13
N ASP A 123 2.04 3.27 -28.15
CA ASP A 123 3.07 4.28 -28.38
C ASP A 123 4.36 3.58 -28.76
N GLU A 124 4.88 3.89 -29.96
CA GLU A 124 6.19 3.38 -30.40
C GLU A 124 7.32 3.97 -29.55
N PHE A 125 7.09 5.12 -28.89
CA PHE A 125 8.07 5.84 -28.08
C PHE A 125 7.51 6.22 -26.71
N LEU A 126 7.56 5.30 -25.74
CA LEU A 126 7.00 5.53 -24.41
C LEU A 126 7.92 6.40 -23.53
N TYR A 127 7.48 7.60 -23.19
CA TYR A 127 8.12 8.44 -22.16
C TYR A 127 7.34 8.32 -20.83
N PRO A 128 7.93 7.78 -19.76
CA PRO A 128 7.26 7.72 -18.46
C PRO A 128 7.06 9.13 -17.90
N ALA A 129 5.97 9.37 -17.18
CA ALA A 129 5.78 10.65 -16.47
C ALA A 129 6.88 10.83 -15.41
N PRO A 130 7.48 12.02 -15.23
CA PRO A 130 7.18 13.32 -15.83
C PRO A 130 7.88 13.60 -17.18
N LEU A 131 8.72 12.68 -17.67
CA LEU A 131 9.52 12.87 -18.90
C LEU A 131 8.68 12.94 -20.18
N ASN A 132 7.42 12.49 -20.15
CA ASN A 132 6.43 12.73 -21.21
C ASN A 132 6.29 14.23 -21.58
N LEU A 133 6.48 15.14 -20.63
CA LEU A 133 6.45 16.59 -20.94
C LEU A 133 7.55 17.01 -21.92
N VAL A 134 8.70 16.32 -21.89
CA VAL A 134 9.82 16.59 -22.80
C VAL A 134 9.46 16.18 -24.22
N GLU A 135 8.74 15.06 -24.37
CA GLU A 135 8.20 14.65 -25.67
C GLU A 135 7.22 15.69 -26.23
N ILE A 136 6.24 16.11 -25.43
CA ILE A 136 5.21 17.09 -25.84
C ILE A 136 5.83 18.43 -26.24
N VAL A 137 6.84 18.91 -25.51
CA VAL A 137 7.43 20.24 -25.74
C VAL A 137 8.51 20.24 -26.82
N LEU A 138 9.38 19.21 -26.85
CA LEU A 138 10.56 19.21 -27.73
C LEU A 138 10.43 18.30 -28.95
N ILE A 139 9.59 17.28 -28.94
CA ILE A 139 9.55 16.26 -29.99
C ILE A 139 8.26 16.36 -30.82
N ALA A 140 7.10 16.50 -30.19
CA ALA A 140 5.81 16.62 -30.88
C ALA A 140 5.76 17.75 -31.94
N PRO A 141 6.39 18.93 -31.76
CA PRO A 141 6.40 19.97 -32.80
C PRO A 141 7.12 19.53 -34.08
N TRP A 142 8.06 18.59 -34.00
CA TRP A 142 8.86 18.11 -35.12
C TRP A 142 8.18 17.00 -35.91
N GLU A 143 7.07 16.45 -35.41
CA GLU A 143 6.24 15.47 -36.11
C GLU A 143 5.68 16.05 -37.42
N PHE A 144 5.29 17.34 -37.43
CA PHE A 144 4.78 18.02 -38.61
C PHE A 144 5.85 18.38 -39.66
N VAL A 145 7.13 18.37 -39.27
CA VAL A 145 8.25 18.86 -40.09
C VAL A 145 9.10 17.73 -40.65
N LEU A 146 9.23 16.62 -39.93
CA LEU A 146 10.14 15.53 -40.27
C LEU A 146 9.41 14.35 -40.94
N SER A 147 10.11 13.65 -41.84
CA SER A 147 9.65 12.34 -42.32
C SER A 147 9.70 11.29 -41.21
N SER A 148 8.83 10.28 -41.23
CA SER A 148 8.69 9.26 -40.16
C SER A 148 10.03 8.59 -39.78
N LYS A 149 10.94 8.38 -40.75
CA LYS A 149 12.28 7.80 -40.49
C LYS A 149 13.20 8.75 -39.73
N ALA A 150 13.15 10.05 -40.05
CA ALA A 150 13.95 11.06 -39.36
C ALA A 150 13.42 11.34 -37.96
N TYR A 151 12.09 11.38 -37.81
CA TYR A 151 11.40 11.48 -36.53
C TYR A 151 11.78 10.32 -35.59
N ALA A 152 11.70 9.07 -36.05
CA ALA A 152 12.09 7.90 -35.26
C ALA A 152 13.57 7.91 -34.82
N LYS A 153 14.47 8.44 -35.66
CA LYS A 153 15.90 8.56 -35.32
C LYS A 153 16.14 9.62 -34.26
N LEU A 154 15.47 10.77 -34.37
CA LEU A 154 15.52 11.84 -33.36
C LEU A 154 14.99 11.34 -32.03
N ASN A 155 13.82 10.69 -32.03
CA ASN A 155 13.18 10.15 -30.84
C ASN A 155 14.07 9.14 -30.11
N LYS A 156 14.66 8.17 -30.83
CA LYS A 156 15.60 7.20 -30.24
C LYS A 156 16.82 7.86 -29.62
N TYR A 157 17.35 8.91 -30.25
CA TYR A 157 18.51 9.62 -29.73
C TYR A 157 18.16 10.38 -28.44
N VAL A 158 17.07 11.14 -28.44
CA VAL A 158 16.61 11.89 -27.27
C VAL A 158 16.28 10.96 -26.10
N MET A 159 15.57 9.85 -26.37
CA MET A 159 15.26 8.82 -25.39
C MET A 159 16.53 8.18 -24.82
N SER A 160 17.52 7.86 -25.65
CA SER A 160 18.80 7.31 -25.19
C SER A 160 19.54 8.27 -24.26
N VAL A 161 19.57 9.56 -24.59
CA VAL A 161 20.24 10.58 -23.77
C VAL A 161 19.49 10.80 -22.44
N LEU A 162 18.16 10.92 -22.49
CA LEU A 162 17.33 11.14 -21.29
C LEU A 162 17.39 9.95 -20.32
N PHE A 163 17.32 8.72 -20.84
CA PHE A 163 17.32 7.53 -20.01
C PHE A 163 18.72 7.04 -19.64
N PHE A 164 19.79 7.52 -20.28
CA PHE A 164 21.15 7.11 -19.97
C PHE A 164 21.51 7.36 -18.50
N ILE A 165 21.25 8.56 -17.98
CA ILE A 165 21.59 8.93 -16.60
C ILE A 165 20.84 8.06 -15.58
N PRO A 166 19.49 7.97 -15.59
CA PRO A 166 18.77 7.16 -14.62
C PRO A 166 19.05 5.67 -14.76
N LEU A 167 19.17 5.13 -15.99
CA LEU A 167 19.51 3.71 -16.17
C LEU A 167 20.93 3.38 -15.75
N ALA A 168 21.89 4.29 -15.95
CA ALA A 168 23.25 4.10 -15.45
C ALA A 168 23.29 4.11 -13.92
N ILE A 169 22.52 4.98 -13.27
CA ILE A 169 22.38 4.98 -11.80
C ILE A 169 21.76 3.67 -11.32
N ILE A 170 20.67 3.20 -11.93
CA ILE A 170 20.04 1.92 -11.59
C ILE A 170 21.02 0.76 -11.81
N ALA A 171 21.73 0.74 -12.94
CA ALA A 171 22.69 -0.31 -13.24
C ALA A 171 23.87 -0.33 -12.24
N VAL A 172 24.38 0.83 -11.83
CA VAL A 172 25.40 0.93 -10.78
C VAL A 172 24.82 0.52 -9.42
N TYR A 173 23.60 0.94 -9.11
CA TYR A 173 22.91 0.55 -7.88
C TYR A 173 22.70 -0.97 -7.82
N GLU A 174 22.21 -1.61 -8.88
CA GLU A 174 22.03 -3.07 -8.94
C GLU A 174 23.37 -3.82 -8.96
N ALA A 175 24.40 -3.28 -9.63
CA ALA A 175 25.72 -3.91 -9.69
C ALA A 175 26.50 -3.81 -8.36
N GLU A 176 26.36 -2.72 -7.61
CA GLU A 176 27.02 -2.54 -6.31
C GLU A 176 26.18 -3.07 -5.14
N LEU A 177 24.85 -2.94 -5.21
CA LEU A 177 23.89 -3.55 -4.27
C LEU A 177 23.34 -4.83 -4.87
N ASP A 178 24.23 -5.81 -4.96
CA ASP A 178 23.90 -7.21 -5.20
C ASP A 178 22.65 -7.63 -4.38
N PRO A 179 21.56 -8.12 -5.01
CA PRO A 179 20.36 -8.58 -4.31
C PRO A 179 20.62 -9.73 -3.32
N ALA A 180 21.78 -10.38 -3.38
CA ALA A 180 22.22 -11.34 -2.38
C ALA A 180 22.66 -10.68 -1.05
N LYS A 181 23.12 -9.42 -1.05
CA LYS A 181 23.67 -8.74 0.14
C LYS A 181 22.62 -8.00 0.96
N ASN A 182 21.57 -7.46 0.34
CA ASN A 182 20.57 -6.66 1.04
C ASN A 182 19.25 -7.40 1.20
N LYS A 183 19.28 -8.48 1.99
CA LYS A 183 18.07 -9.15 2.51
C LYS A 183 17.05 -8.15 3.09
N TRP A 184 17.54 -7.08 3.71
CA TRP A 184 16.71 -6.02 4.27
C TRP A 184 15.85 -5.27 3.24
N MET A 185 16.40 -4.97 2.06
CA MET A 185 15.67 -4.26 1.00
C MET A 185 14.66 -5.18 0.31
N LYS A 186 15.03 -6.46 0.13
CA LYS A 186 14.13 -7.51 -0.37
C LYS A 186 12.93 -7.71 0.57
N ASN A 187 13.17 -7.80 1.88
CA ASN A 187 12.12 -7.92 2.89
C ASN A 187 11.21 -6.69 2.99
N TRP A 188 11.69 -5.51 2.59
CA TRP A 188 10.90 -4.28 2.61
C TRP A 188 10.07 -4.08 1.33
N LEU A 189 10.55 -4.59 0.19
CA LEU A 189 9.89 -4.47 -1.12
C LEU A 189 9.01 -5.67 -1.49
N SER A 190 9.20 -6.83 -0.86
CA SER A 190 8.33 -7.99 -1.02
C SER A 190 6.98 -7.74 -0.34
N GLN A 191 5.87 -8.19 -0.96
CA GLN A 191 4.55 -8.15 -0.30
C GLN A 191 4.60 -8.93 1.03
N ALA A 192 3.74 -8.59 1.98
CA ALA A 192 3.76 -9.13 3.35
C ALA A 192 3.76 -10.67 3.45
N ASP A 193 3.38 -11.37 2.38
CA ASP A 193 3.36 -12.83 2.30
C ASP A 193 4.66 -13.46 1.76
N GLU A 194 5.45 -12.74 0.94
CA GLU A 194 6.66 -13.26 0.29
C GLU A 194 7.92 -13.20 1.19
N GLY A 195 7.84 -12.58 2.37
CA GLY A 195 8.93 -12.47 3.34
C GLY A 195 8.87 -13.48 4.49
N LEU A 196 7.83 -14.32 4.55
CA LEU A 196 7.60 -15.26 5.65
C LEU A 196 8.42 -16.56 5.50
N GLU A 197 8.89 -16.88 4.29
CA GLU A 197 9.65 -18.10 3.98
C GLU A 197 10.96 -18.22 4.78
N ASP A 198 11.54 -17.08 5.20
CA ASP A 198 12.79 -17.02 5.96
C ASP A 198 12.57 -17.10 7.49
N MET A 199 11.33 -17.20 7.98
CA MET A 199 11.05 -17.31 9.42
C MET A 199 11.25 -18.74 9.95
N PRO A 200 11.68 -18.91 11.21
CA PRO A 200 11.93 -20.24 11.80
C PRO A 200 10.71 -21.15 11.74
N GLU A 201 9.52 -20.57 11.89
CA GLU A 201 8.22 -21.27 11.87
C GLU A 201 7.88 -21.87 10.49
N PHE A 202 8.38 -21.28 9.39
CA PHE A 202 8.19 -21.77 8.03
C PHE A 202 9.32 -22.70 7.56
N GLN A 203 10.54 -22.48 8.06
CA GLN A 203 11.70 -23.31 7.75
C GLN A 203 11.61 -24.70 8.40
N ASP A 204 11.19 -24.76 9.66
CA ASP A 204 11.00 -26.01 10.40
C ASP A 204 9.63 -25.99 11.11
N PRO A 205 8.51 -26.23 10.37
CA PRO A 205 7.17 -26.11 10.92
C PRO A 205 6.89 -27.18 11.99
N GLU A 206 6.32 -26.73 13.12
CA GLU A 206 5.79 -27.61 14.15
C GLU A 206 4.41 -28.13 13.75
N VAL A 207 4.11 -29.37 14.12
CA VAL A 207 2.78 -29.96 13.88
C VAL A 207 1.88 -29.55 15.04
N ASP A 208 0.68 -29.04 14.75
CA ASP A 208 -0.34 -28.73 15.75
C ASP A 208 -1.38 -29.85 15.90
N GLY A 209 -2.02 -29.97 17.06
CA GLY A 209 -3.17 -30.86 17.29
C GLY A 209 -2.83 -32.27 17.78
N GLU A 210 -3.65 -33.26 17.38
CA GLU A 210 -3.52 -34.67 17.84
C GLU A 210 -2.20 -35.31 17.39
N ASP A 211 -1.66 -34.90 16.25
CA ASP A 211 -0.41 -35.40 15.68
C ASP A 211 0.82 -34.88 16.46
N ALA A 212 0.73 -33.69 17.06
CA ALA A 212 1.74 -33.14 17.97
C ALA A 212 1.83 -33.97 19.25
N ALA A 213 0.68 -34.35 19.81
CA ALA A 213 0.58 -35.19 20.99
C ALA A 213 1.09 -36.63 20.74
N ALA A 214 1.02 -37.09 19.49
CA ALA A 214 1.64 -38.33 19.03
C ALA A 214 3.16 -38.22 18.76
N GLY A 215 3.75 -37.02 18.90
CA GLY A 215 5.19 -36.77 18.73
C GLY A 215 5.68 -36.80 17.29
N LEU A 216 4.78 -36.63 16.31
CA LEU A 216 5.11 -36.64 14.89
C LEU A 216 5.69 -35.28 14.47
N ARG A 217 6.68 -35.31 13.56
CA ARG A 217 7.33 -34.12 12.99
C ARG A 217 7.30 -34.20 11.47
N ILE A 218 7.15 -33.04 10.80
CA ILE A 218 7.06 -32.94 9.34
C ILE A 218 8.39 -33.32 8.67
N SER A 219 9.50 -32.75 9.16
CA SER A 219 10.86 -33.13 8.73
C SER A 219 11.65 -33.73 9.89
N LYS A 220 12.43 -34.77 9.60
CA LYS A 220 13.39 -35.36 10.55
C LYS A 220 14.74 -34.63 10.53
N VAL A 221 15.01 -33.87 9.47
CA VAL A 221 16.27 -33.16 9.24
C VAL A 221 15.98 -31.66 9.20
N PRO A 222 16.67 -30.83 10.02
CA PRO A 222 16.47 -29.39 10.00
C PRO A 222 16.79 -28.78 8.64
N PHE A 223 16.06 -27.74 8.26
CA PHE A 223 16.23 -27.04 6.98
C PHE A 223 17.68 -26.60 6.70
N LYS A 224 18.40 -26.17 7.74
CA LYS A 224 19.81 -25.75 7.65
C LYS A 224 20.76 -26.86 7.17
N GLU A 225 20.49 -28.11 7.58
CA GLU A 225 21.31 -29.26 7.20
C GLU A 225 21.01 -29.70 5.76
N LEU A 226 19.74 -29.59 5.34
CA LEU A 226 19.33 -29.81 3.94
C LEU A 226 20.03 -28.83 2.99
N ILE A 227 20.08 -27.54 3.32
CA ILE A 227 20.75 -26.53 2.49
C ILE A 227 22.25 -26.84 2.29
N SER A 228 22.92 -27.38 3.30
CA SER A 228 24.36 -27.65 3.24
C SER A 228 24.78 -28.67 2.18
N VAL A 229 23.84 -29.50 1.71
CA VAL A 229 24.07 -30.53 0.69
C VAL A 229 23.90 -29.97 -0.73
N PHE A 230 23.17 -28.87 -0.88
CA PHE A 230 22.92 -28.28 -2.19
C PHE A 230 24.12 -27.47 -2.68
N PRO A 231 24.48 -27.57 -3.97
CA PRO A 231 25.50 -26.72 -4.56
C PRO A 231 25.04 -25.26 -4.51
N ASP A 232 25.96 -24.35 -4.20
CA ASP A 232 25.67 -22.92 -4.14
C ASP A 232 25.44 -22.38 -5.57
N VAL A 233 24.16 -22.33 -5.95
CA VAL A 233 23.71 -21.84 -7.27
C VAL A 233 23.73 -20.32 -7.39
N THR A 234 24.07 -19.60 -6.32
CA THR A 234 24.08 -18.13 -6.31
C THR A 234 25.35 -17.54 -6.90
N HIS A 235 26.40 -18.36 -7.04
CA HIS A 235 27.65 -17.98 -7.67
C HIS A 235 27.79 -18.68 -9.03
N SER A 236 28.21 -17.93 -10.05
CA SER A 236 28.65 -18.51 -11.32
C SER A 236 29.71 -19.58 -11.04
N SER A 237 29.66 -20.71 -11.76
CA SER A 237 30.62 -21.81 -11.63
C SER A 237 32.07 -21.33 -11.72
N GLU A 238 32.32 -20.27 -12.50
CA GLU A 238 33.62 -19.62 -12.63
C GLU A 238 34.10 -18.96 -11.33
N ASN A 239 33.21 -18.28 -10.59
CA ASN A 239 33.56 -17.62 -9.33
C ASN A 239 33.84 -18.63 -8.21
N ILE A 240 33.15 -19.77 -8.21
CA ILE A 240 33.41 -20.87 -7.27
C ILE A 240 34.81 -21.43 -7.50
N ILE A 241 35.14 -21.72 -8.76
CA ILE A 241 36.47 -22.24 -9.14
C ILE A 241 37.58 -21.24 -8.76
N VAL A 242 37.39 -19.94 -9.03
CA VAL A 242 38.38 -18.90 -8.69
C VAL A 242 38.60 -18.80 -7.17
N LYS A 243 37.54 -18.93 -6.37
CA LYS A 243 37.61 -18.93 -4.91
C LYS A 243 38.38 -20.14 -4.39
N GLU A 244 38.02 -21.34 -4.84
CA GLU A 244 38.74 -22.58 -4.47
C GLU A 244 40.22 -22.53 -4.85
N LEU A 245 40.55 -22.01 -6.04
CA LEU A 245 41.93 -21.85 -6.51
C LEU A 245 42.71 -20.85 -5.63
N THR A 246 42.03 -19.83 -5.12
CA THR A 246 42.61 -18.83 -4.22
C THR A 246 42.86 -19.43 -2.84
N ASP A 247 41.91 -20.20 -2.31
CA ASP A 247 42.04 -20.89 -1.01
C ASP A 247 43.17 -21.92 -1.06
N LEU A 248 43.23 -22.72 -2.12
CA LEU A 248 44.29 -23.72 -2.34
C LEU A 248 45.68 -23.07 -2.49
N LYS A 249 45.75 -21.89 -3.11
CA LYS A 249 47.00 -21.10 -3.18
C LYS A 249 47.42 -20.58 -1.81
N ASN A 250 46.47 -20.23 -0.93
CA ASN A 250 46.76 -19.79 0.43
C ASN A 250 47.25 -20.96 1.30
N GLU A 251 46.62 -22.14 1.21
CA GLU A 251 47.08 -23.35 1.91
C GLU A 251 48.49 -23.77 1.47
N ILE A 252 48.78 -23.74 0.16
CA ILE A 252 50.14 -24.01 -0.34
C ILE A 252 51.15 -23.00 0.19
N ARG A 253 50.75 -21.73 0.33
CA ARG A 253 51.64 -20.69 0.88
C ARG A 253 51.92 -20.95 2.36
N GLU A 254 50.92 -21.36 3.12
CA GLU A 254 51.05 -21.72 4.52
C GLU A 254 51.95 -22.95 4.71
N LEU A 255 51.73 -24.01 3.93
CA LEU A 255 52.59 -25.20 3.92
C LEU A 255 54.05 -24.87 3.57
N LYS A 256 54.27 -24.01 2.58
CA LYS A 256 55.63 -23.54 2.24
C LYS A 256 56.29 -22.80 3.40
N ARG A 257 55.52 -22.02 4.17
CA ARG A 257 56.01 -21.27 5.33
C ARG A 257 56.39 -22.22 6.48
N LEU A 258 55.54 -23.21 6.76
CA LEU A 258 55.81 -24.24 7.77
C LEU A 258 57.02 -25.13 7.41
N LEU A 259 57.25 -25.38 6.13
CA LEU A 259 58.44 -26.10 5.65
C LEU A 259 59.71 -25.24 5.75
N ALA A 260 59.61 -23.93 5.51
CA ALA A 260 60.74 -23.00 5.66
C ALA A 260 61.15 -22.81 7.13
N ASP A 261 60.20 -22.83 8.07
CA ASP A 261 60.48 -22.74 9.51
C ASP A 261 61.03 -24.05 10.11
N ARG A 262 60.95 -25.17 9.37
CA ARG A 262 61.47 -26.50 9.78
C ARG A 262 62.86 -26.84 9.21
N ALA A 263 63.43 -25.99 8.35
CA ALA A 263 64.76 -26.15 7.77
C ALA A 263 65.78 -25.26 8.47
#